data_AF-A0A2H0WSM8-F1
#
_entry.id   AF-A0A2H0WSM8-F1
#
_cell.length_a   1.000
_cell.length_b   1.000
_cell.length_c   1.000
_cell.angle_alpha   90.00
_cell.angle_beta   90.00
_cell.angle_gamma   90.00
#
_symmetry.space_group_name_H-M   'P 1'
#
loop_
_entity.id
_entity.type
_entity.pdbx_description
1 polymer ?
#
loop_
_entity_poly.entity_id
_entity_poly.type
_entity_poly.pdbx_seq_one_letter_code
_entity_poly.pdbx_strand_id
1 'polypeptide(L)'
;MMQGNSNLYIDESGSGALYEKRKNYRFFSMTGVIFNKEEPEKAYHLLNKWKNTYLIRHNLPLHGSDLFEDHIDGKTKLVKKYRKIALNKINIFSKAIDGLTEIIRSLNFVTRIYYVDLFKVRTDLRLNPYIIGKKQNIFKQIINEDLNCQLLYPVTIISNYLLAFHEKYINERPSRCGYIFYESQAEYNSIIMQNFNQLILKTYGKDGNYTFGDALLGISFLNKSALCPGIEIADYIGYCETQLLRNRHIKKEIECSENRFKILKDNYLSFKSDMNIRAINVSQECIDRLRKIRIESKHNKKAS
;
A
#
# COMPACT_ATOMS: atom_id res chain seq x y z
N MET A 1 -23.14 8.33 -14.82
CA MET A 1 -22.70 7.69 -13.55
C MET A 1 -22.95 8.66 -12.42
N MET A 2 -23.40 8.20 -11.25
CA MET A 2 -23.43 9.07 -10.06
C MET A 2 -22.00 9.48 -9.70
N GLN A 3 -21.80 10.75 -9.33
CA GLN A 3 -20.48 11.26 -8.96
C GLN A 3 -20.18 10.88 -7.51
N GLY A 4 -19.12 10.08 -7.29
CA GLY A 4 -18.64 9.73 -5.96
C GLY A 4 -17.99 10.95 -5.30
N ASN A 5 -18.44 11.29 -4.09
CA ASN A 5 -18.01 12.47 -3.34
C ASN A 5 -17.07 12.14 -2.17
N SER A 6 -16.80 10.86 -1.92
CA SER A 6 -15.94 10.40 -0.83
C SER A 6 -15.19 9.16 -1.30
N ASN A 7 -14.24 9.34 -2.19
CA ASN A 7 -13.49 8.24 -2.79
C ASN A 7 -12.32 7.83 -1.89
N LEU A 8 -12.17 6.52 -1.66
CA LEU A 8 -11.02 5.94 -0.97
C LEU A 8 -10.00 5.48 -2.00
N TYR A 9 -8.74 5.90 -1.83
CA TYR A 9 -7.61 5.49 -2.65
C TYR A 9 -6.66 4.68 -1.78
N ILE A 10 -6.33 3.47 -2.20
CA ILE A 10 -5.50 2.54 -1.45
C ILE A 10 -4.29 2.15 -2.31
N ASP A 11 -3.11 2.20 -1.68
CA ASP A 11 -1.84 1.76 -2.25
C ASP A 11 -1.10 0.82 -1.29
N GLU A 12 -0.30 -0.10 -1.83
CA GLU A 12 0.51 -1.07 -1.09
C GLU A 12 2.00 -0.71 -1.10
N SER A 13 2.64 -0.70 0.07
CA SER A 13 4.08 -0.50 0.22
C SER A 13 4.76 -1.67 0.92
N GLY A 14 5.92 -2.09 0.41
CA GLY A 14 6.60 -3.31 0.87
C GLY A 14 5.96 -4.62 0.39
N SER A 15 5.07 -4.54 -0.61
CA SER A 15 4.47 -5.64 -1.38
C SER A 15 5.46 -6.75 -1.78
N GLY A 16 6.70 -6.41 -2.17
CA GLY A 16 7.74 -7.38 -2.52
C GLY A 16 7.99 -8.42 -1.41
N ALA A 17 7.72 -8.08 -0.15
CA ALA A 17 7.83 -8.99 0.99
C ALA A 17 6.78 -10.10 1.01
N LEU A 18 5.63 -9.84 0.39
CA LEU A 18 4.48 -10.75 0.30
C LEU A 18 4.54 -11.56 -0.99
N TYR A 19 4.85 -10.89 -2.11
CA TYR A 19 4.70 -11.46 -3.44
C TYR A 19 6.01 -12.05 -4.02
N GLU A 20 7.19 -11.58 -3.57
CA GLU A 20 8.47 -12.01 -4.13
C GLU A 20 9.28 -12.89 -3.15
N LYS A 21 9.53 -14.15 -3.55
CA LYS A 21 10.23 -15.15 -2.72
C LYS A 21 11.65 -14.77 -2.27
N ARG A 22 12.27 -13.75 -2.88
CA ARG A 22 13.67 -13.35 -2.63
C ARG A 22 13.79 -12.04 -1.84
N LYS A 23 12.69 -11.29 -1.67
CA LYS A 23 12.72 -10.02 -0.94
C LYS A 23 12.38 -10.28 0.52
N ASN A 24 13.35 -10.03 1.39
CA ASN A 24 13.20 -10.17 2.84
C ASN A 24 12.83 -8.84 3.49
N TYR A 25 11.81 -8.12 3.00
CA TYR A 25 11.38 -6.94 3.76
C TYR A 25 10.68 -7.37 5.04
N ARG A 26 10.98 -6.65 6.12
CA ARG A 26 10.37 -6.88 7.42
C ARG A 26 8.94 -6.35 7.51
N PHE A 27 8.64 -5.26 6.82
CA PHE A 27 7.36 -4.56 6.94
C PHE A 27 6.59 -4.55 5.63
N PHE A 28 5.29 -4.80 5.73
CA PHE A 28 4.29 -4.52 4.70
C PHE A 28 3.32 -3.47 5.25
N SER A 29 2.95 -2.49 4.44
CA SER A 29 1.97 -1.48 4.80
C SER A 29 0.99 -1.25 3.65
N MET A 30 -0.20 -0.75 4.00
CA MET A 30 -1.11 -0.17 3.02
C MET A 30 -1.60 1.17 3.55
N THR A 31 -1.72 2.11 2.64
CA THR A 31 -2.12 3.49 2.93
C THR A 31 -3.45 3.77 2.26
N GLY A 32 -4.41 4.29 3.01
CA GLY A 32 -5.67 4.82 2.48
C GLY A 32 -5.68 6.34 2.52
N VAL A 33 -6.14 6.97 1.45
CA VAL A 33 -6.37 8.41 1.33
C VAL A 33 -7.81 8.66 0.91
N ILE A 34 -8.48 9.62 1.53
CA ILE A 34 -9.81 10.08 1.12
C ILE A 34 -9.73 11.59 0.91
N PHE A 35 -9.99 12.04 -0.31
CA PHE A 35 -10.11 13.47 -0.62
C PHE A 35 -11.42 14.04 -0.10
N ASN A 36 -11.38 15.28 0.37
CA ASN A 36 -12.58 16.08 0.57
C ASN A 36 -13.06 16.62 -0.81
N LYS A 37 -14.32 17.10 -0.90
CA LYS A 37 -14.93 17.51 -2.18
C LYS A 37 -14.04 18.46 -2.99
N GLU A 38 -14.05 18.30 -4.32
CA GLU A 38 -13.32 19.14 -5.32
C GLU A 38 -11.77 19.06 -5.29
N GLU A 39 -11.18 18.41 -4.28
CA GLU A 39 -9.72 18.22 -4.19
C GLU A 39 -9.10 17.28 -5.24
N PRO A 40 -9.78 16.23 -5.77
CA PRO A 40 -9.17 15.34 -6.75
C PRO A 40 -8.69 16.05 -8.02
N GLU A 41 -9.47 17.01 -8.54
CA GLU A 41 -9.13 17.75 -9.76
C GLU A 41 -7.95 18.70 -9.53
N LYS A 42 -7.97 19.41 -8.39
CA LYS A 42 -6.85 20.27 -7.95
C LYS A 42 -5.58 19.45 -7.77
N ALA A 43 -5.66 18.31 -7.09
CA ALA A 43 -4.54 17.40 -6.88
C ALA A 43 -3.97 16.89 -8.21
N TYR A 44 -4.83 16.50 -9.15
CA TYR A 44 -4.44 16.07 -10.49
C TYR A 44 -3.66 17.17 -11.21
N HIS A 45 -4.15 18.41 -11.22
CA HIS A 45 -3.48 19.53 -11.88
C HIS A 45 -2.11 19.83 -11.27
N LEU A 46 -2.02 19.92 -9.94
CA LEU A 46 -0.77 20.24 -9.23
C LEU A 46 0.28 19.15 -9.39
N LEU A 47 -0.10 17.88 -9.23
CA LEU A 47 0.81 16.75 -9.41
C LEU A 47 1.29 16.64 -10.86
N ASN A 48 0.43 16.90 -11.84
CA ASN A 48 0.85 16.92 -13.23
C ASN A 48 1.84 18.03 -13.55
N LYS A 49 1.61 19.22 -13.00
CA LYS A 49 2.55 20.34 -13.11
C LYS A 49 3.91 19.98 -12.49
N TRP A 50 3.90 19.40 -11.28
CA TRP A 50 5.11 18.93 -10.61
C TRP A 50 5.87 17.89 -11.44
N LYS A 51 5.18 16.85 -11.92
CA LYS A 51 5.76 15.82 -12.79
C LYS A 51 6.40 16.44 -14.06
N ASN A 52 5.73 17.40 -14.69
CA ASN A 52 6.26 18.14 -15.84
C ASN A 52 7.52 18.95 -15.49
N THR A 53 7.52 19.68 -14.38
CA THR A 53 8.66 20.49 -13.92
C THR A 53 9.92 19.66 -13.74
N TYR A 54 9.79 18.44 -13.22
CA TYR A 54 10.92 17.53 -13.00
C TYR A 54 11.12 16.53 -14.15
N LEU A 55 10.49 16.76 -15.32
CA LEU A 55 10.59 15.96 -16.54
C LEU A 55 10.29 14.46 -16.34
N ILE A 56 9.36 14.17 -15.45
CA ILE A 56 8.86 12.83 -15.17
C ILE A 56 7.85 12.48 -16.26
N ARG A 57 8.09 11.37 -16.98
CA ARG A 57 7.19 10.93 -18.04
C ARG A 57 5.89 10.37 -17.46
N HIS A 58 4.78 11.06 -17.72
CA HIS A 58 3.42 10.65 -17.31
C HIS A 58 2.96 9.30 -17.88
N ASN A 59 3.53 8.88 -19.02
CA ASN A 59 3.12 7.66 -19.72
C ASN A 59 3.94 6.43 -19.33
N LEU A 60 4.78 6.52 -18.30
CA LEU A 60 5.46 5.36 -17.74
C LEU A 60 4.59 4.74 -16.65
N PRO A 61 4.57 3.40 -16.52
CA PRO A 61 3.84 2.71 -15.46
C PRO A 61 4.60 2.81 -14.13
N LEU A 62 4.87 4.03 -13.67
CA LEU A 62 5.64 4.33 -12.46
C LEU A 62 4.92 5.42 -11.66
N HIS A 63 4.71 5.16 -10.38
CA HIS A 63 4.24 6.17 -9.43
C HIS A 63 5.36 7.14 -9.04
N GLY A 64 5.00 8.22 -8.37
CA GLY A 64 5.94 9.21 -7.84
C GLY A 64 7.00 8.59 -6.93
N SER A 65 6.67 7.58 -6.12
CA SER A 65 7.63 6.95 -5.20
C SER A 65 8.69 6.09 -5.89
N ASP A 66 8.35 5.45 -7.03
CA ASP A 66 9.28 4.65 -7.86
C ASP A 66 10.47 5.51 -8.36
N LEU A 67 10.33 6.84 -8.35
CA LEU A 67 11.41 7.78 -8.67
C LEU A 67 12.44 7.93 -7.54
N PHE A 68 12.02 7.65 -6.31
CA PHE A 68 12.82 7.78 -5.10
C PHE A 68 13.52 6.47 -4.74
N GLU A 69 13.14 5.36 -5.37
CA GLU A 69 13.87 4.11 -5.30
C GLU A 69 15.16 4.17 -6.13
N ASP A 70 16.27 3.84 -5.48
CA ASP A 70 17.49 3.38 -6.11
C ASP A 70 17.23 1.96 -6.61
N HIS A 71 16.49 1.84 -7.71
CA HIS A 71 16.63 0.68 -8.56
C HIS A 71 18.03 0.68 -9.19
N ILE A 72 18.99 0.22 -8.39
CA ILE A 72 20.19 -0.52 -8.72
C ILE A 72 19.73 -1.66 -9.65
N ASP A 73 20.16 -1.82 -10.89
CA ASP A 73 21.47 -1.72 -11.50
C ASP A 73 21.22 -1.25 -12.94
N GLY A 74 22.21 -0.71 -13.65
CA GLY A 74 22.06 -0.24 -15.04
C GLY A 74 21.74 -1.34 -16.09
N LYS A 75 21.02 -2.41 -15.74
CA LYS A 75 20.76 -3.60 -16.54
C LYS A 75 19.31 -3.76 -16.98
N THR A 76 18.34 -3.13 -16.31
CA THR A 76 16.96 -3.07 -16.78
C THR A 76 16.86 -2.05 -17.93
N LYS A 77 16.85 -2.56 -19.17
CA LYS A 77 16.85 -1.76 -20.42
C LYS A 77 15.77 -0.65 -20.48
N LEU A 78 14.65 -0.80 -19.76
CA LEU A 78 13.58 0.19 -19.70
C LEU A 78 13.95 1.45 -18.91
N VAL A 79 14.66 1.33 -17.78
CA VAL A 79 14.95 2.45 -16.88
C VAL A 79 16.05 3.35 -17.46
N LYS A 80 17.05 2.77 -18.15
CA LYS A 80 18.16 3.50 -18.79
C LYS A 80 17.72 4.42 -19.94
N LYS A 81 16.67 4.07 -20.69
CA LYS A 81 16.24 4.82 -21.88
C LYS A 81 15.39 6.04 -21.52
N TYR A 82 14.77 6.05 -20.34
CA TYR A 82 13.71 7.01 -20.01
C TYR A 82 13.93 7.83 -18.73
N ARG A 83 14.90 7.48 -17.85
CA ARG A 83 15.40 8.41 -16.83
C ARG A 83 16.37 9.41 -17.46
N LYS A 84 15.97 10.67 -17.63
CA LYS A 84 16.93 11.77 -17.84
C LYS A 84 17.42 12.24 -16.46
N ILE A 85 18.67 11.89 -16.13
CA ILE A 85 19.75 12.55 -15.34
C ILE A 85 19.41 13.54 -14.19
N ALA A 86 18.29 14.28 -14.19
CA ALA A 86 18.02 15.39 -13.29
C ALA A 86 17.88 14.99 -11.81
N LEU A 87 17.10 13.96 -11.47
CA LEU A 87 16.92 13.53 -10.07
C LEU A 87 18.15 12.87 -9.45
N ASN A 88 19.17 12.51 -10.25
CA ASN A 88 20.47 12.06 -9.74
C ASN A 88 21.28 13.16 -9.05
N LYS A 89 20.95 14.43 -9.31
CA LYS A 89 21.51 15.56 -8.58
C LYS A 89 20.74 15.76 -7.28
N ILE A 90 21.43 15.62 -6.14
CA ILE A 90 20.85 15.77 -4.79
C ILE A 90 20.05 17.07 -4.63
N ASN A 91 20.54 18.19 -5.17
CA ASN A 91 19.84 19.48 -5.08
C ASN A 91 18.51 19.50 -5.85
N ILE A 92 18.43 18.80 -6.99
CA ILE A 92 17.18 18.70 -7.77
C ILE A 92 16.22 17.76 -7.07
N PHE A 93 16.73 16.65 -6.54
CA PHE A 93 15.94 15.72 -5.73
C PHE A 93 15.31 16.42 -4.52
N SER A 94 16.09 17.18 -3.74
CA SER A 94 15.57 17.97 -2.61
C SER A 94 14.41 18.86 -3.04
N LYS A 95 14.62 19.70 -4.05
CA LYS A 95 13.57 20.59 -4.57
C LYS A 95 12.32 19.84 -5.03
N ALA A 96 12.48 18.65 -5.61
CA ALA A 96 11.35 17.83 -6.04
C ALA A 96 10.56 17.31 -4.84
N ILE A 97 11.23 16.81 -3.80
CA ILE A 97 10.57 16.37 -2.55
C ILE A 97 9.89 17.53 -1.84
N ASP A 98 10.57 18.68 -1.73
CA ASP A 98 10.02 19.88 -1.08
C ASP A 98 8.73 20.30 -1.81
N GLY A 99 8.77 20.44 -3.14
CA GLY A 99 7.61 20.82 -3.95
C GLY A 99 6.47 19.78 -3.94
N LEU A 100 6.78 18.49 -3.89
CA LEU A 100 5.75 17.44 -3.75
C LEU A 100 5.05 17.57 -2.39
N THR A 101 5.84 17.74 -1.33
CA THR A 101 5.34 17.87 0.05
C THR A 101 4.46 19.11 0.21
N GLU A 102 4.85 20.24 -0.39
CA GLU A 102 4.04 21.47 -0.43
C GLU A 102 2.70 21.27 -1.15
N ILE A 103 2.70 20.57 -2.29
CA ILE A 103 1.46 20.23 -3.00
C ILE A 103 0.55 19.42 -2.09
N ILE A 104 1.07 18.34 -1.47
CA ILE A 104 0.27 17.48 -0.60
C ILE A 104 -0.28 18.27 0.59
N ARG A 105 0.51 19.14 1.22
CA ARG A 105 0.04 20.04 2.30
C ARG A 105 -1.09 20.97 1.88
N SER A 106 -1.13 21.37 0.61
CA SER A 106 -2.16 22.28 0.09
C SER A 106 -3.50 21.59 -0.20
N LEU A 107 -3.55 20.26 -0.13
CA LEU A 107 -4.73 19.45 -0.43
C LEU A 107 -5.45 19.05 0.85
N ASN A 108 -6.78 19.03 0.78
CA ASN A 108 -7.61 18.65 1.92
C ASN A 108 -8.02 17.17 1.85
N PHE A 109 -7.31 16.32 2.60
CA PHE A 109 -7.58 14.89 2.64
C PHE A 109 -7.43 14.32 4.05
N VAL A 110 -8.00 13.14 4.26
CA VAL A 110 -7.74 12.32 5.44
C VAL A 110 -7.03 11.05 5.04
N THR A 111 -6.16 10.53 5.90
CA THR A 111 -5.39 9.32 5.61
C THR A 111 -5.25 8.40 6.82
N ARG A 112 -5.05 7.12 6.54
CA ARG A 112 -4.68 6.08 7.50
C ARG A 112 -3.62 5.18 6.90
N ILE A 113 -2.65 4.80 7.72
CA ILE A 113 -1.62 3.83 7.36
C ILE A 113 -1.71 2.69 8.37
N TYR A 114 -1.80 1.47 7.87
CA TYR A 114 -1.69 0.26 8.68
C TYR A 114 -0.52 -0.57 8.18
N TYR A 115 0.21 -1.18 9.10
CA TYR A 115 1.37 -1.99 8.74
C TYR A 115 1.47 -3.26 9.59
N VAL A 116 2.18 -4.24 9.04
CA VAL A 116 2.48 -5.53 9.64
C VAL A 116 3.99 -5.76 9.59
N ASP A 117 4.59 -6.00 10.75
CA ASP A 117 5.88 -6.70 10.88
C ASP A 117 5.70 -8.17 10.51
N LEU A 118 6.11 -8.51 9.28
CA LEU A 118 6.04 -9.86 8.73
C LEU A 118 7.01 -10.80 9.42
N PHE A 119 8.15 -10.31 9.91
CA PHE A 119 9.08 -11.14 10.66
C PHE A 119 8.45 -11.60 11.98
N LYS A 120 7.76 -10.71 12.68
CA LYS A 120 6.98 -11.05 13.88
C LYS A 120 5.93 -12.12 13.55
N VAL A 121 5.09 -11.87 12.53
CA VAL A 121 4.05 -12.83 12.09
C VAL A 121 4.65 -14.21 11.79
N ARG A 122 5.73 -14.26 11.01
CA ARG A 122 6.39 -15.52 10.64
C ARG A 122 6.99 -16.24 11.83
N THR A 123 7.56 -15.52 12.78
CA THR A 123 8.14 -16.10 14.01
C THR A 123 7.04 -16.69 14.89
N ASP A 124 6.00 -15.90 15.19
CA ASP A 124 4.89 -16.27 16.07
C ASP A 124 4.06 -17.45 15.56
N LEU A 125 3.93 -17.58 14.24
CA LEU A 125 3.23 -18.69 13.59
C LEU A 125 4.13 -19.89 13.26
N ARG A 126 5.43 -19.78 13.57
CA ARG A 126 6.48 -20.76 13.23
C ARG A 126 6.55 -21.06 11.72
N LEU A 127 6.45 -20.00 10.91
CA LEU A 127 6.60 -20.03 9.45
C LEU A 127 8.07 -19.85 9.01
N ASN A 128 8.95 -19.41 9.92
CA ASN A 128 10.38 -19.18 9.66
C ASN A 128 11.29 -20.41 9.36
N PRO A 129 11.05 -21.65 9.84
CA PRO A 129 11.94 -22.77 9.51
C PRO A 129 11.92 -23.15 8.02
N TYR A 130 11.08 -22.48 7.21
CA TYR A 130 10.88 -22.78 5.81
C TYR A 130 11.64 -21.85 4.83
N ILE A 131 12.35 -20.82 5.29
CA ILE A 131 13.00 -19.85 4.38
C ILE A 131 14.51 -20.12 4.21
N ILE A 132 15.08 -20.99 5.06
CA ILE A 132 16.54 -21.19 5.14
C ILE A 132 16.87 -22.67 4.90
N GLY A 133 17.15 -23.04 3.64
CA GLY A 133 17.77 -24.34 3.32
C GLY A 133 17.44 -24.92 1.93
N LYS A 134 18.43 -25.60 1.33
CA LYS A 134 18.44 -26.20 -0.03
C LYS A 134 17.47 -27.39 -0.27
N LYS A 135 16.40 -27.58 0.50
CA LYS A 135 15.45 -28.71 0.28
C LYS A 135 14.19 -28.23 -0.46
N GLN A 136 14.34 -27.96 -1.77
CA GLN A 136 13.33 -27.30 -2.62
C GLN A 136 12.15 -28.17 -3.08
N ASN A 137 12.16 -29.51 -2.93
CA ASN A 137 11.17 -30.36 -3.61
C ASN A 137 9.92 -30.73 -2.78
N ILE A 138 9.99 -30.82 -1.45
CA ILE A 138 8.77 -30.94 -0.60
C ILE A 138 8.06 -29.57 -0.48
N PHE A 139 8.81 -28.50 -0.74
CA PHE A 139 8.36 -27.11 -0.69
C PHE A 139 7.32 -26.73 -1.74
N LYS A 140 7.48 -27.22 -2.97
CA LYS A 140 6.54 -26.90 -4.04
C LYS A 140 5.12 -27.39 -3.74
N GLN A 141 4.96 -28.54 -3.08
CA GLN A 141 3.65 -29.14 -2.84
C GLN A 141 2.92 -28.57 -1.60
N ILE A 142 3.64 -28.16 -0.54
CA ILE A 142 3.00 -27.57 0.67
C ILE A 142 2.73 -26.06 0.51
N ILE A 143 3.51 -25.37 -0.33
CA ILE A 143 3.26 -23.97 -0.71
C ILE A 143 2.03 -23.83 -1.62
N ASN A 144 1.60 -24.92 -2.26
CA ASN A 144 0.76 -24.85 -3.45
C ASN A 144 -0.73 -24.47 -3.26
N GLU A 145 -1.23 -24.17 -2.05
CA GLU A 145 -2.55 -23.52 -1.91
C GLU A 145 -2.74 -22.90 -0.50
N ASP A 146 -2.46 -23.65 0.58
CA ASP A 146 -2.77 -23.22 1.97
C ASP A 146 -1.88 -22.07 2.50
N LEU A 147 -0.59 -22.02 2.15
CA LEU A 147 0.35 -21.01 2.65
C LEU A 147 0.27 -19.68 1.87
N ASN A 148 -0.01 -19.71 0.57
CA ASN A 148 -0.15 -18.49 -0.22
C ASN A 148 -1.33 -17.64 0.29
N CYS A 149 -2.46 -18.26 0.64
CA CYS A 149 -3.59 -17.58 1.27
C CYS A 149 -3.23 -16.93 2.62
N GLN A 150 -2.38 -17.58 3.41
CA GLN A 150 -1.93 -17.05 4.72
C GLN A 150 -0.92 -15.90 4.58
N LEU A 151 -0.05 -15.93 3.56
CA LEU A 151 0.89 -14.85 3.26
C LEU A 151 0.19 -13.60 2.74
N LEU A 152 -0.95 -13.74 2.07
CA LEU A 152 -1.80 -12.62 1.62
C LEU A 152 -2.75 -12.10 2.70
N TYR A 153 -2.79 -12.75 3.87
CA TYR A 153 -3.67 -12.36 4.95
C TYR A 153 -3.41 -10.95 5.53
N PRO A 154 -2.16 -10.42 5.59
CA PRO A 154 -1.91 -9.02 5.91
C PRO A 154 -2.71 -8.04 5.03
N VAL A 155 -2.82 -8.32 3.72
CA VAL A 155 -3.65 -7.52 2.80
C VAL A 155 -5.10 -7.54 3.26
N THR A 156 -5.62 -8.71 3.61
CA THR A 156 -7.01 -8.88 4.06
C THR A 156 -7.30 -8.11 5.35
N ILE A 157 -6.42 -8.20 6.34
CA ILE A 157 -6.57 -7.49 7.62
C ILE A 157 -6.55 -5.98 7.43
N ILE A 158 -5.53 -5.47 6.73
CA ILE A 158 -5.38 -4.04 6.54
C ILE A 158 -6.53 -3.49 5.69
N SER A 159 -6.96 -4.21 4.66
CA SER A 159 -8.11 -3.82 3.83
C SER A 159 -9.37 -3.64 4.66
N ASN A 160 -9.67 -4.55 5.60
CA ASN A 160 -10.82 -4.38 6.51
C ASN A 160 -10.76 -3.08 7.31
N TYR A 161 -9.58 -2.71 7.79
CA TYR A 161 -9.41 -1.47 8.54
C TYR A 161 -9.62 -0.23 7.67
N LEU A 162 -9.08 -0.23 6.46
CA LEU A 162 -9.23 0.87 5.50
C LEU A 162 -10.68 1.01 5.03
N LEU A 163 -11.35 -0.12 4.82
CA LEU A 163 -12.76 -0.19 4.54
C LEU A 163 -13.57 0.42 5.71
N ALA A 164 -13.41 -0.08 6.94
CA ALA A 164 -14.15 0.46 8.09
C ALA A 164 -13.87 1.97 8.33
N PHE A 165 -12.64 2.42 8.06
CA PHE A 165 -12.28 3.83 8.08
C PHE A 165 -13.07 4.66 7.05
N HIS A 166 -13.21 4.16 5.83
CA HIS A 166 -13.95 4.81 4.76
C HIS A 166 -15.46 4.84 5.01
N GLU A 167 -16.02 3.71 5.48
CA GLU A 167 -17.42 3.62 5.89
C GLU A 167 -17.76 4.66 6.95
N LYS A 168 -16.95 4.73 8.02
CA LYS A 168 -17.12 5.75 9.06
C LYS A 168 -17.10 7.16 8.47
N TYR A 169 -16.13 7.43 7.60
CA TYR A 169 -16.00 8.74 6.95
C TYR A 169 -17.22 9.08 6.08
N ILE A 170 -17.72 8.13 5.29
CA ILE A 170 -18.91 8.30 4.44
C ILE A 170 -20.16 8.59 5.28
N ASN A 171 -20.36 7.85 6.37
CA ASN A 171 -21.55 7.95 7.21
C ASN A 171 -21.64 9.28 7.97
N GLU A 172 -20.51 9.93 8.20
CA GLU A 172 -20.41 11.26 8.81
C GLU A 172 -20.70 12.41 7.81
N ARG A 173 -20.96 12.12 6.53
CA ARG A 173 -21.10 13.14 5.47
C ARG A 173 -22.50 13.19 4.83
N PRO A 174 -22.97 14.38 4.37
CA PRO A 174 -24.29 14.54 3.74
C PRO A 174 -24.44 13.81 2.39
N SER A 175 -23.35 13.68 1.64
CA SER A 175 -23.32 12.99 0.34
C SER A 175 -22.60 11.66 0.52
N ARG A 176 -23.36 10.65 0.91
CA ARG A 176 -22.86 9.34 1.38
C ARG A 176 -22.20 8.50 0.28
N CYS A 177 -22.10 8.96 -0.96
CA CYS A 177 -21.67 8.11 -2.06
C CYS A 177 -20.17 8.22 -2.39
N GLY A 178 -19.49 7.10 -2.66
CA GLY A 178 -18.07 7.07 -3.01
C GLY A 178 -17.63 5.80 -3.73
N TYR A 179 -16.43 5.83 -4.31
CA TYR A 179 -15.75 4.69 -4.92
C TYR A 179 -14.54 4.26 -4.10
N ILE A 180 -14.13 2.99 -4.25
CA ILE A 180 -12.82 2.52 -3.78
C ILE A 180 -11.91 2.35 -4.99
N PHE A 181 -10.73 2.93 -4.93
CA PHE A 181 -9.67 2.79 -5.92
C PHE A 181 -8.51 2.05 -5.25
N TYR A 182 -8.14 0.90 -5.81
CA TYR A 182 -7.10 0.05 -5.27
C TYR A 182 -6.01 -0.15 -6.32
N GLU A 183 -4.79 0.29 -6.01
CA GLU A 183 -3.59 -0.14 -6.74
C GLU A 183 -2.90 -1.24 -5.94
N SER A 184 -2.43 -2.27 -6.64
CA SER A 184 -1.53 -3.26 -6.06
C SER A 184 -0.49 -3.64 -7.09
N GLN A 185 0.74 -3.80 -6.63
CA GLN A 185 1.84 -4.29 -7.46
C GLN A 185 1.62 -5.71 -8.02
N ALA A 186 0.68 -6.46 -7.44
CA ALA A 186 0.25 -7.75 -7.96
C ALA A 186 -1.03 -7.62 -8.79
N GLU A 187 -1.14 -6.57 -9.62
CA GLU A 187 -2.24 -6.34 -10.55
C GLU A 187 -2.71 -7.68 -11.15
N TYR A 188 -4.02 -7.96 -11.06
CA TYR A 188 -4.66 -9.22 -11.53
C TYR A 188 -4.43 -10.48 -10.67
N ASN A 189 -3.91 -10.37 -9.45
CA ASN A 189 -3.95 -11.50 -8.51
C ASN A 189 -5.41 -11.80 -8.12
N SER A 190 -5.97 -12.84 -8.74
CA SER A 190 -7.35 -13.28 -8.54
C SER A 190 -7.66 -13.55 -7.07
N ILE A 191 -6.68 -13.95 -6.25
CA ILE A 191 -6.84 -14.17 -4.81
C ILE A 191 -7.04 -12.85 -4.07
N ILE A 192 -6.32 -11.78 -4.44
CA ILE A 192 -6.52 -10.45 -3.85
C ILE A 192 -7.91 -9.93 -4.21
N MET A 193 -8.30 -10.03 -5.49
CA MET A 193 -9.63 -9.61 -5.93
C MET A 193 -10.74 -10.44 -5.28
N GLN A 194 -10.57 -11.75 -5.16
CA GLN A 194 -11.50 -12.64 -4.44
C GLN A 194 -11.55 -12.30 -2.96
N ASN A 195 -10.41 -12.02 -2.31
CA ASN A 195 -10.37 -11.60 -0.92
C ASN A 195 -11.09 -10.27 -0.73
N PHE A 196 -10.82 -9.27 -1.57
CA PHE A 196 -11.54 -8.00 -1.55
C PHE A 196 -13.05 -8.20 -1.76
N ASN A 197 -13.45 -8.96 -2.78
CA ASN A 197 -14.85 -9.28 -3.04
C ASN A 197 -15.49 -10.05 -1.88
N GLN A 198 -14.78 -11.01 -1.27
CA GLN A 198 -15.27 -11.74 -0.10
C GLN A 198 -15.32 -10.88 1.17
N LEU A 199 -14.37 -9.96 1.36
CA LEU A 199 -14.37 -9.02 2.50
C LEU A 199 -15.55 -8.08 2.41
N ILE A 200 -15.79 -7.58 1.21
CA ILE A 200 -16.99 -6.86 0.83
C ILE A 200 -18.17 -7.77 1.17
N LEU A 201 -18.39 -8.88 0.48
CA LEU A 201 -19.55 -9.75 0.67
C LEU A 201 -19.76 -10.22 2.12
N LYS A 202 -18.71 -10.50 2.90
CA LYS A 202 -18.81 -10.87 4.32
C LYS A 202 -19.20 -9.70 5.21
N THR A 203 -18.71 -8.50 4.89
CA THR A 203 -19.17 -7.25 5.52
C THR A 203 -20.63 -6.95 5.14
N TYR A 204 -21.11 -7.39 3.96
CA TYR A 204 -22.51 -7.23 3.52
C TYR A 204 -23.47 -8.38 3.91
N GLY A 205 -22.97 -9.58 4.24
CA GLY A 205 -23.68 -10.81 3.89
C GLY A 205 -24.18 -11.73 5.01
N LYS A 206 -24.19 -11.34 6.30
CA LYS A 206 -24.67 -12.27 7.35
C LYS A 206 -25.84 -11.84 8.22
N ASP A 207 -26.00 -10.56 8.57
CA ASP A 207 -27.00 -10.21 9.59
C ASP A 207 -27.86 -8.99 9.25
N GLY A 208 -28.29 -8.81 7.99
CA GLY A 208 -29.39 -7.88 7.60
C GLY A 208 -29.21 -6.39 7.92
N ASN A 209 -28.17 -6.01 8.66
CA ASN A 209 -27.83 -4.65 9.06
C ASN A 209 -26.65 -4.21 8.21
N TYR A 210 -27.05 -3.57 7.12
CA TYR A 210 -26.27 -2.82 6.14
C TYR A 210 -25.19 -1.93 6.79
N THR A 211 -23.91 -2.32 6.75
CA THR A 211 -22.81 -1.46 7.25
C THR A 211 -22.30 -0.49 6.18
N PHE A 212 -22.01 -0.95 4.97
CA PHE A 212 -21.43 -0.10 3.91
C PHE A 212 -22.40 0.77 3.09
N GLY A 213 -23.71 0.61 3.29
CA GLY A 213 -24.79 1.44 2.73
C GLY A 213 -24.97 1.40 1.19
N ASP A 214 -26.07 2.00 0.71
CA ASP A 214 -26.31 2.42 -0.70
C ASP A 214 -25.30 3.48 -1.22
N ALA A 215 -24.17 3.56 -0.53
CA ALA A 215 -23.16 4.60 -0.51
C ALA A 215 -21.92 4.19 -1.32
N LEU A 216 -21.55 2.91 -1.29
CA LEU A 216 -20.46 2.43 -2.14
C LEU A 216 -20.96 2.25 -3.58
N LEU A 217 -20.49 3.13 -4.47
CA LEU A 217 -20.86 3.12 -5.89
C LEU A 217 -20.09 2.09 -6.72
N GLY A 218 -18.93 1.64 -6.23
CA GLY A 218 -18.13 0.62 -6.89
C GLY A 218 -16.66 0.59 -6.45
N ILE A 219 -15.92 -0.35 -7.05
CA ILE A 219 -14.49 -0.55 -6.83
C ILE A 219 -13.79 -0.52 -8.17
N SER A 220 -12.66 0.17 -8.24
CA SER A 220 -11.78 0.19 -9.40
C SER A 220 -10.40 -0.34 -9.00
N PHE A 221 -9.97 -1.40 -9.66
CA PHE A 221 -8.59 -1.89 -9.58
C PHE A 221 -7.77 -1.14 -10.63
N LEU A 222 -6.94 -0.22 -10.16
CA LEU A 222 -6.13 0.63 -11.04
C LEU A 222 -4.83 -0.08 -11.40
N ASN A 223 -4.34 0.21 -12.59
CA ASN A 223 -2.97 -0.12 -12.97
C ASN A 223 -2.02 1.02 -12.58
N LYS A 224 -0.72 0.74 -12.48
CA LYS A 224 0.34 1.72 -12.20
C LYS A 224 0.40 2.88 -13.19
N SER A 225 -0.17 2.70 -14.39
CA SER A 225 -0.25 3.77 -15.39
C SER A 225 -1.46 4.70 -15.20
N ALA A 226 -2.38 4.37 -14.29
CA ALA A 226 -3.49 5.25 -13.95
C ALA A 226 -2.96 6.45 -13.14
N LEU A 227 -2.98 7.63 -13.75
CA LEU A 227 -2.64 8.91 -13.11
C LEU A 227 -3.74 9.31 -12.11
N CYS A 228 -3.83 8.59 -11.00
CA CYS A 228 -4.79 8.85 -9.94
C CYS A 228 -4.11 9.62 -8.80
N PRO A 229 -4.48 10.90 -8.56
CA PRO A 229 -3.79 11.73 -7.57
C PRO A 229 -3.88 11.17 -6.15
N GLY A 230 -4.98 10.49 -5.80
CA GLY A 230 -5.14 9.88 -4.48
C GLY A 230 -4.23 8.68 -4.27
N ILE A 231 -3.97 7.90 -5.33
CA ILE A 231 -3.01 6.79 -5.29
C ILE A 231 -1.59 7.34 -5.17
N GLU A 232 -1.23 8.38 -5.92
CA GLU A 232 0.09 9.02 -5.82
C GLU A 232 0.40 9.54 -4.41
N ILE A 233 -0.59 10.11 -3.73
CA ILE A 233 -0.43 10.54 -2.33
C ILE A 233 -0.30 9.33 -1.40
N ALA A 234 -1.14 8.30 -1.59
CA ALA A 234 -1.10 7.08 -0.78
C ALA A 234 0.25 6.36 -0.91
N ASP A 235 0.77 6.26 -2.14
CA ASP A 235 2.08 5.70 -2.49
C ASP A 235 3.22 6.51 -1.84
N TYR A 236 3.25 7.84 -1.99
CA TYR A 236 4.28 8.67 -1.35
C TYR A 236 4.31 8.49 0.18
N ILE A 237 3.14 8.58 0.83
CA ILE A 237 3.01 8.43 2.29
C ILE A 237 3.41 7.01 2.72
N GLY A 238 2.90 5.98 2.03
CA GLY A 238 3.17 4.57 2.32
C GLY A 238 4.63 4.21 2.17
N TYR A 239 5.25 4.68 1.09
CA TYR A 239 6.67 4.48 0.82
C TYR A 239 7.52 5.12 1.92
N CYS A 240 7.33 6.42 2.19
CA CYS A 240 8.09 7.12 3.20
C CYS A 240 7.96 6.49 4.59
N GLU A 241 6.74 6.15 5.03
CA GLU A 241 6.51 5.48 6.31
C GLU A 241 7.22 4.12 6.36
N THR A 242 7.12 3.34 5.28
CA THR A 242 7.75 2.02 5.20
C THR A 242 9.27 2.14 5.27
N GLN A 243 9.89 3.10 4.57
CA GLN A 243 11.33 3.32 4.66
C GLN A 243 11.76 3.80 6.07
N LEU A 244 10.96 4.62 6.76
CA LEU A 244 11.21 4.98 8.16
C LEU A 244 11.19 3.76 9.08
N LEU A 245 10.18 2.89 8.94
CA LEU A 245 10.06 1.66 9.72
C LEU A 245 11.27 0.75 9.48
N ARG A 246 11.70 0.59 8.22
CA ARG A 246 12.87 -0.22 7.86
C ARG A 246 14.16 0.32 8.47
N ASN A 247 14.41 1.62 8.37
CA ASN A 247 15.63 2.23 8.91
C ASN A 247 15.78 2.01 10.44
N ARG A 248 14.67 1.97 11.19
CA ARG A 248 14.72 1.68 12.64
C ARG A 248 15.29 0.30 12.98
N HIS A 249 15.24 -0.64 12.05
CA HIS A 249 15.59 -2.04 12.31
C HIS A 249 16.79 -2.52 11.50
N ILE A 250 16.84 -2.24 10.20
CA ILE A 250 17.86 -2.79 9.28
C ILE A 250 18.14 -1.78 8.16
N LYS A 251 19.28 -1.08 8.23
CA LYS A 251 19.72 -0.15 7.16
C LYS A 251 19.82 -0.80 5.76
N LYS A 252 20.04 -2.11 5.68
CA LYS A 252 20.19 -2.85 4.41
C LYS A 252 18.89 -3.03 3.61
N GLU A 253 17.72 -2.80 4.21
CA GLU A 253 16.42 -2.89 3.52
C GLU A 253 15.99 -1.55 2.88
N ILE A 254 16.80 -0.50 3.03
CA ILE A 254 16.52 0.82 2.46
C ILE A 254 16.81 0.76 0.96
N GLU A 255 15.80 1.11 0.15
CA GLU A 255 15.88 1.06 -1.31
C GLU A 255 16.40 2.36 -1.92
N CYS A 256 16.93 3.28 -1.12
CA CYS A 256 17.48 4.55 -1.58
C CYS A 256 18.76 4.94 -0.81
N SER A 257 19.63 5.71 -1.46
CA SER A 257 20.91 6.14 -0.88
C SER A 257 20.71 6.93 0.41
N GLU A 258 21.66 6.83 1.35
CA GLU A 258 21.53 7.46 2.67
C GLU A 258 21.23 8.97 2.59
N ASN A 259 21.83 9.69 1.64
CA ASN A 259 21.58 11.12 1.44
C ASN A 259 20.15 11.42 0.97
N ARG A 260 19.64 10.64 0.02
CA ARG A 260 18.24 10.79 -0.46
C ARG A 260 17.26 10.39 0.62
N PHE A 261 17.54 9.28 1.31
CA PHE A 261 16.75 8.84 2.45
C PHE A 261 16.68 9.92 3.53
N LYS A 262 17.80 10.59 3.83
CA LYS A 262 17.81 11.71 4.79
C LYS A 262 16.88 12.83 4.36
N ILE A 263 16.97 13.28 3.10
CA ILE A 263 16.10 14.34 2.54
C ILE A 263 14.62 13.93 2.60
N LEU A 264 14.30 12.70 2.19
CA LEU A 264 12.95 12.15 2.25
C LEU A 264 12.43 12.11 3.69
N LYS A 265 13.24 11.58 4.61
CA LYS A 265 12.91 11.45 6.02
C LYS A 265 12.64 12.81 6.66
N ASP A 266 13.52 13.79 6.44
CA ASP A 266 13.42 15.09 7.10
C ASP A 266 12.16 15.84 6.63
N ASN A 267 11.90 15.85 5.32
CA ASN A 267 10.68 16.41 4.75
C ASN A 267 9.41 15.69 5.22
N TYR A 268 9.40 14.36 5.11
CA TYR A 268 8.25 13.55 5.48
C TYR A 268 7.93 13.65 6.97
N LEU A 269 8.93 13.68 7.87
CA LEU A 269 8.69 13.83 9.31
C LEU A 269 8.06 15.18 9.66
N SER A 270 8.52 16.26 9.02
CA SER A 270 7.91 17.59 9.18
C SER A 270 6.44 17.56 8.73
N PHE A 271 6.19 17.10 7.50
CA PHE A 271 4.85 16.98 6.94
C PHE A 271 3.92 16.07 7.74
N LYS A 272 4.42 14.92 8.18
CA LYS A 272 3.68 13.92 8.97
C LYS A 272 3.18 14.52 10.29
N SER A 273 4.02 15.33 10.93
CA SER A 273 3.67 16.04 12.16
C SER A 273 2.54 17.04 11.90
N ASP A 274 2.69 17.88 10.87
CA ASP A 274 1.71 18.91 10.52
C ASP A 274 0.33 18.33 10.19
N MET A 275 0.31 17.19 9.49
CA MET A 275 -0.92 16.53 9.07
C MET A 275 -1.43 15.46 10.05
N ASN A 276 -0.76 15.26 11.19
CA ASN A 276 -1.09 14.24 12.21
C ASN A 276 -1.27 12.83 11.60
N ILE A 277 -0.40 12.47 10.65
CA ILE A 277 -0.44 11.16 9.98
C ILE A 277 0.13 10.11 10.94
N ARG A 278 -0.65 9.06 11.20
CA ARG A 278 -0.28 7.97 12.12
C ARG A 278 -0.24 6.63 11.39
N ALA A 279 0.82 5.88 11.69
CA ALA A 279 0.97 4.50 11.26
C ALA A 279 0.62 3.54 12.39
N ILE A 280 -0.28 2.61 12.12
CA ILE A 280 -0.85 1.71 13.12
C ILE A 280 -0.32 0.29 12.86
N ASN A 281 0.31 -0.29 13.88
CA ASN A 281 0.79 -1.67 13.81
C ASN A 281 -0.36 -2.66 14.05
N VAL A 282 -0.68 -3.49 13.05
CA VAL A 282 -1.71 -4.53 13.14
C VAL A 282 -1.14 -5.95 13.11
N SER A 283 0.16 -6.12 13.39
CA SER A 283 0.82 -7.44 13.43
C SER A 283 0.16 -8.42 14.37
N GLN A 284 -0.20 -7.98 15.58
CA GLN A 284 -0.73 -8.90 16.60
C GLN A 284 -2.09 -9.45 16.19
N GLU A 285 -2.97 -8.59 15.69
CA GLU A 285 -4.28 -9.03 15.20
C GLU A 285 -4.14 -9.96 13.99
N CYS A 286 -3.21 -9.68 13.08
CA CYS A 286 -2.91 -10.56 11.97
C CYS A 286 -2.51 -11.97 12.47
N ILE A 287 -1.65 -12.05 13.49
CA ILE A 287 -1.26 -13.30 14.14
C ILE A 287 -2.48 -14.01 14.73
N ASP A 288 -3.29 -13.30 15.52
CA ASP A 288 -4.40 -13.89 16.26
C ASP A 288 -5.47 -14.46 15.31
N ARG A 289 -5.79 -13.73 14.24
CA ARG A 289 -6.73 -14.20 13.21
C ARG A 289 -6.19 -15.40 12.44
N LEU A 290 -4.91 -15.40 12.05
CA LEU A 290 -4.27 -16.54 11.40
C LEU A 290 -4.22 -17.78 12.31
N ARG A 291 -4.00 -17.61 13.62
CA ARG A 291 -4.07 -18.70 14.61
C ARG A 291 -5.47 -19.32 14.65
N LYS A 292 -6.51 -18.48 14.70
CA LYS A 292 -7.91 -18.95 14.71
C LYS A 292 -8.25 -19.79 13.48
N ILE A 293 -7.93 -19.30 12.29
CA ILE A 293 -8.14 -20.04 11.02
C ILE A 293 -7.40 -21.40 11.03
N ARG A 294 -6.18 -21.43 11.56
CA ARG A 294 -5.38 -22.67 11.65
C ARG A 294 -5.99 -23.69 12.61
N ILE A 295 -6.65 -23.24 13.67
CA ILE A 295 -7.36 -24.13 14.60
C ILE A 295 -8.61 -24.70 13.92
N GLU A 296 -9.44 -23.84 13.31
CA GLU A 296 -10.69 -24.23 12.65
C GLU A 296 -10.48 -25.23 11.50
N SER A 297 -9.46 -25.00 10.66
CA SER A 297 -9.10 -25.92 9.56
C SER A 297 -8.62 -27.30 10.04
N LYS A 298 -7.96 -27.40 11.20
CA LYS A 298 -7.56 -28.69 11.79
C LYS A 298 -8.76 -29.47 12.33
N HIS A 299 -9.79 -28.79 12.83
CA HIS A 299 -11.00 -29.44 13.31
C HIS A 299 -11.82 -30.00 12.15
N ASN A 300 -11.97 -29.23 11.06
CA ASN A 300 -12.74 -29.68 9.89
C ASN A 300 -12.10 -30.88 9.18
N LYS A 301 -10.76 -30.94 9.08
CA LYS A 301 -10.03 -32.10 8.53
C LYS A 301 -10.11 -33.37 9.38
N LYS A 302 -10.54 -33.28 10.65
CA LYS A 302 -10.77 -34.45 11.52
C LYS A 302 -12.20 -34.95 11.50
N ALA A 303 -13.13 -34.14 10.97
CA ALA A 303 -14.55 -34.46 10.86
C ALA A 303 -14.94 -35.05 9.50
N SER A 304 -14.01 -34.99 8.53
CA SER A 304 -14.10 -35.56 7.18
C SER A 304 -13.23 -36.80 7.05
#